data_AF-A0A9P6AH95-F1
#
_entry.id   AF-A0A9P6AH95-F1
#
_cell.length_a   1.000
_cell.length_b   1.000
_cell.length_c   1.000
_cell.angle_alpha   90.00
_cell.angle_beta   90.00
_cell.angle_gamma   90.00
#
_symmetry.space_group_name_H-M   'P 1'
#
loop_
_entity.id
_entity.type
_entity.pdbx_description
1 polymer ?
#
loop_
_entity_poly.entity_id
_entity_poly.type
_entity_poly.pdbx_seq_one_letter_code
_entity_poly.pdbx_strand_id
1 'polypeptide(L)'
;MAYNDKADVVDPSSFYPSPHTEGPRLSFDGSQISSLAPDEMPAAFDGELDATGPSTATNESEGDPIFIGSIGTEENEDVELTDEEEEIPPHVALPLPLEHIYVKDPRQPLLLSDFHVIKTLGTGTFGRVLLVCLHADSPHHRPDTVQHFAMKILRKTEVVKLKQVKHVNAERNILARIQHPFIVDLYATFQDHLNVYMLLSYVPGGELFSHLRRAGRFTPDVTRFYLGGIVLALRYLHSYNIIYRDLKPENLLLDHRGYLRITDFGFAKVVDDRTWTLCGTPEYLAPEIIEQKGHSKAVDWWACGILTYEMLVGYPPFFDENPFGIYQKIVKGKVYWPQELDIASKEFIQAFLNPDRSKRLGNLARGADDVLRHTWFEGVDWVALENGKIPAPLIPQVTSGSDTRNFTSLPFPNPADLPGLFPSASLPPELQTDPDGWQFLDF
;
A
#
# COMPACT_ATOMS: atom_id res chain seq x y z
N MET A 1 5.67 -36.21 -27.90
CA MET A 1 6.50 -35.05 -28.27
C MET A 1 6.63 -34.20 -27.03
N ALA A 2 7.83 -34.17 -26.45
CA ALA A 2 8.14 -33.34 -25.30
C ALA A 2 8.39 -31.90 -25.77
N TYR A 3 7.76 -30.92 -25.13
CA TYR A 3 8.18 -29.53 -25.19
C TYR A 3 8.62 -29.12 -23.79
N ASN A 4 9.86 -28.65 -23.75
CA ASN A 4 10.63 -28.24 -22.61
C ASN A 4 10.67 -26.71 -22.73
N ASP A 5 10.08 -25.97 -21.80
CA ASP A 5 10.29 -24.52 -21.72
C ASP A 5 10.61 -24.14 -20.28
N LYS A 6 11.87 -23.77 -20.09
CA LYS A 6 12.37 -23.08 -18.91
C LYS A 6 11.86 -21.64 -18.99
N ALA A 7 11.08 -21.22 -17.99
CA ALA A 7 10.85 -19.81 -17.77
C ALA A 7 12.08 -19.24 -17.05
N ASP A 8 12.77 -18.32 -17.71
CA ASP A 8 13.86 -17.56 -17.12
C ASP A 8 13.32 -16.64 -16.02
N VAL A 9 13.96 -16.70 -14.85
CA VAL A 9 13.74 -15.80 -13.72
C VAL A 9 14.33 -14.45 -14.11
N VAL A 10 13.52 -13.39 -14.16
CA VAL A 10 14.00 -12.03 -14.46
C VAL A 10 14.11 -11.22 -13.17
N ASP A 11 15.29 -10.62 -12.98
CA ASP A 11 15.68 -9.75 -11.87
C ASP A 11 14.92 -8.40 -11.90
N PRO A 12 14.23 -8.00 -10.80
CA PRO A 12 13.48 -6.74 -10.70
C PRO A 12 14.30 -5.46 -10.93
N SER A 13 15.62 -5.51 -10.77
CA SER A 13 16.51 -4.34 -10.92
C SER A 13 16.74 -3.92 -12.37
N SER A 14 16.37 -4.77 -13.35
CA SER A 14 16.62 -4.54 -14.78
C SER A 14 15.58 -3.65 -15.48
N PHE A 15 14.55 -3.17 -14.77
CA PHE A 15 13.35 -2.59 -15.36
C PHE A 15 13.21 -1.06 -15.24
N TYR A 16 14.17 -0.37 -14.62
CA TYR A 16 14.22 1.10 -14.61
C TYR A 16 15.11 1.61 -15.75
N PRO A 17 14.70 2.64 -16.50
CA PRO A 17 15.59 3.27 -17.47
C PRO A 17 16.80 3.88 -16.74
N SER A 18 18.01 3.44 -17.07
CA SER A 18 19.25 4.01 -16.53
C SER A 18 19.35 5.50 -16.88
N PRO A 19 19.89 6.35 -15.99
CA PRO A 19 19.92 7.81 -16.18
C PRO A 19 20.91 8.33 -17.24
N HIS A 20 21.43 7.47 -18.11
CA HIS A 20 22.40 7.82 -19.15
C HIS A 20 21.83 7.61 -20.55
N THR A 21 21.10 8.60 -21.06
CA THR A 21 20.94 8.78 -22.51
C THR A 21 22.17 9.50 -23.06
N GLU A 22 23.09 8.77 -23.68
CA GLU A 22 24.11 9.35 -24.57
C GLU A 22 23.74 9.10 -26.04
N GLY A 23 23.89 10.15 -26.85
CA GLY A 23 23.64 10.16 -28.28
C GLY A 23 24.58 9.27 -29.11
N PRO A 24 24.47 9.30 -30.46
CA PRO A 24 25.00 8.26 -31.32
C PRO A 24 26.53 8.19 -31.29
N ARG A 25 27.05 6.99 -30.95
CA ARG A 25 28.47 6.65 -31.03
C ARG A 25 28.92 6.51 -32.49
N LEU A 26 29.83 7.37 -32.91
CA LEU A 26 30.69 7.14 -34.07
C LEU A 26 31.80 6.15 -33.68
N SER A 27 31.96 5.12 -34.50
CA SER A 27 32.99 4.09 -34.40
C SER A 27 34.36 4.61 -34.83
N PHE A 28 35.41 4.39 -34.04
CA PHE A 28 36.77 4.19 -34.53
C PHE A 28 37.58 3.30 -33.58
N ASP A 29 38.23 2.31 -34.17
CA ASP A 29 39.18 1.36 -33.58
C ASP A 29 40.62 1.87 -33.78
N GLY A 30 41.56 1.37 -32.97
CA GLY A 30 42.98 1.38 -33.33
C GLY A 30 43.94 2.06 -32.37
N SER A 31 44.37 1.29 -31.37
CA SER A 31 45.78 1.10 -30.99
C SER A 31 46.68 2.29 -30.57
N GLN A 32 47.24 2.10 -29.36
CA GLN A 32 48.66 2.23 -29.01
C GLN A 32 49.23 3.56 -28.46
N ILE A 33 49.94 3.38 -27.34
CA ILE A 33 51.17 4.05 -26.87
C ILE A 33 51.05 5.16 -25.80
N SER A 34 51.34 4.71 -24.57
CA SER A 34 52.22 5.24 -23.52
C SER A 34 52.49 6.75 -23.34
N SER A 35 52.45 7.09 -22.04
CA SER A 35 53.42 7.91 -21.28
C SER A 35 53.19 9.42 -21.21
N LEU A 36 53.41 9.91 -19.97
CA LEU A 36 53.63 11.27 -19.49
C LEU A 36 52.38 12.06 -19.00
N ALA A 37 52.40 12.35 -17.70
CA ALA A 37 51.85 13.56 -17.09
C ALA A 37 53.06 14.43 -16.67
N PRO A 38 52.89 15.65 -16.12
CA PRO A 38 51.81 16.64 -16.23
C PRO A 38 52.34 17.99 -16.77
N ASP A 39 51.49 18.95 -17.12
CA ASP A 39 51.70 20.38 -16.78
C ASP A 39 50.55 21.29 -17.26
N GLU A 40 50.43 22.41 -16.53
CA GLU A 40 49.74 23.66 -16.87
C GLU A 40 48.23 23.82 -16.56
N MET A 41 47.99 24.24 -15.31
CA MET A 41 47.06 25.34 -15.03
C MET A 41 47.51 26.64 -15.72
N PRO A 42 46.57 27.56 -16.00
CA PRO A 42 46.78 28.93 -15.55
C PRO A 42 45.65 29.45 -14.68
N ALA A 43 46.08 30.37 -13.83
CA ALA A 43 45.40 30.94 -12.69
C ALA A 43 44.46 32.11 -13.02
N ALA A 44 43.77 32.51 -11.94
CA ALA A 44 43.44 33.88 -11.56
C ALA A 44 42.15 34.49 -12.11
N PHE A 45 41.22 34.77 -11.19
CA PHE A 45 41.04 36.16 -10.76
C PHE A 45 40.51 36.22 -9.32
N ASP A 46 41.39 36.67 -8.42
CA ASP A 46 41.08 37.06 -7.05
C ASP A 46 40.46 38.47 -7.03
N GLY A 47 39.56 38.67 -6.07
CA GLY A 47 39.05 39.98 -5.66
C GLY A 47 38.94 39.99 -4.13
N GLU A 48 40.03 40.35 -3.49
CA GLU A 48 40.20 40.49 -2.04
C GLU A 48 39.86 41.93 -1.62
N LEU A 49 39.09 42.11 -0.55
CA LEU A 49 39.07 43.33 0.25
C LEU A 49 38.91 42.96 1.72
N ASP A 50 39.82 43.50 2.52
CA ASP A 50 40.12 43.12 3.88
C ASP A 50 39.76 44.23 4.88
N ALA A 51 39.61 43.81 6.14
CA ALA A 51 39.89 44.51 7.39
C ALA A 51 38.78 45.19 8.24
N THR A 52 38.77 44.70 9.50
CA THR A 52 38.55 45.37 10.82
C THR A 52 37.27 45.01 11.61
N GLY A 53 37.46 44.38 12.79
CA GLY A 53 36.43 43.99 13.78
C GLY A 53 35.93 45.16 14.69
N PRO A 54 35.26 44.93 15.86
CA PRO A 54 35.35 43.75 16.74
C PRO A 54 34.01 43.17 17.30
N SER A 55 34.10 41.91 17.76
CA SER A 55 33.43 41.29 18.92
C SER A 55 32.06 41.84 19.40
N THR A 56 30.99 41.08 19.17
CA THR A 56 29.98 40.77 20.21
C THR A 56 29.50 39.33 20.03
N ALA A 57 29.53 38.57 21.13
CA ALA A 57 29.10 37.19 21.21
C ALA A 57 27.57 37.12 21.35
N THR A 58 26.92 36.32 20.52
CA THR A 58 25.61 35.73 20.81
C THR A 58 25.61 34.29 20.31
N ASN A 59 25.36 33.37 21.22
CA ASN A 59 25.19 31.94 21.00
C ASN A 59 24.15 31.67 19.91
N GLU A 60 24.56 31.05 18.80
CA GLU A 60 23.69 30.21 18.01
C GLU A 60 24.26 28.79 18.06
N SER A 61 23.47 27.90 18.64
CA SER A 61 23.75 26.47 18.70
C SER A 61 23.76 25.91 17.29
N GLU A 62 24.93 25.48 16.82
CA GLU A 62 25.07 24.61 15.67
C GLU A 62 24.11 23.41 15.86
N GLY A 63 23.21 23.23 14.91
CA GLY A 63 22.36 22.06 14.84
C GLY A 63 23.24 20.84 14.53
N ASP A 64 23.29 19.91 15.48
CA ASP A 64 23.93 18.62 15.28
C ASP A 64 23.32 17.91 14.04
N PRO A 65 24.13 17.24 13.21
CA PRO A 65 23.60 16.43 12.12
C PRO A 65 22.78 15.27 12.70
N ILE A 66 21.50 15.23 12.33
CA ILE A 66 20.57 14.16 12.75
C ILE A 66 21.05 12.83 12.18
N PHE A 67 21.45 11.93 13.07
CA PHE A 67 21.86 10.57 12.78
C PHE A 67 20.62 9.74 12.39
N ILE A 68 20.40 9.55 11.09
CA ILE A 68 19.42 8.58 10.60
C ILE A 68 20.00 7.18 10.91
N GLY A 69 19.41 6.52 11.90
CA GLY A 69 19.81 5.17 12.31
C GLY A 69 19.80 4.19 11.13
N SER A 70 20.75 3.25 11.13
CA SER A 70 20.97 2.26 10.08
C SER A 70 19.67 1.63 9.58
N ILE A 71 19.34 1.95 8.33
CA ILE A 71 18.27 1.30 7.56
C ILE A 71 18.81 -0.05 7.11
N GLY A 72 18.09 -1.12 7.49
CA GLY A 72 18.35 -2.46 6.98
C GLY A 72 18.17 -2.47 5.46
N THR A 73 19.21 -2.93 4.76
CA THR A 73 19.18 -3.17 3.33
C THR A 73 18.41 -4.47 3.08
N GLU A 74 17.20 -4.40 2.54
CA GLU A 74 16.59 -5.41 1.65
C GLU A 74 15.29 -4.84 1.05
N GLU A 75 14.91 -5.40 -0.09
CA GLU A 75 14.01 -4.91 -1.15
C GLU A 75 12.72 -4.21 -0.71
N ASN A 76 12.39 -3.02 -1.28
CA ASN A 76 11.05 -2.40 -1.40
C ASN A 76 10.01 -2.63 -0.29
N GLU A 77 10.44 -2.77 0.97
CA GLU A 77 9.52 -2.99 2.08
C GLU A 77 9.02 -1.66 2.64
N ASP A 78 7.73 -1.64 2.99
CA ASP A 78 7.07 -0.51 3.63
C ASP A 78 7.87 -0.07 4.86
N VAL A 79 8.08 1.25 4.99
CA VAL A 79 8.96 1.79 6.03
C VAL A 79 8.13 2.16 7.23
N GLU A 80 8.44 1.60 8.39
CA GLU A 80 7.79 1.96 9.64
C GLU A 80 8.81 2.30 10.75
N LEU A 81 8.61 3.44 11.42
CA LEU A 81 9.31 3.79 12.65
C LEU A 81 8.32 3.73 13.83
N THR A 82 8.71 3.05 14.91
CA THR A 82 7.85 2.78 16.06
C THR A 82 7.46 4.06 16.81
N ASP A 83 6.15 4.23 17.06
CA ASP A 83 5.54 5.36 17.75
C ASP A 83 5.82 5.43 19.27
N GLU A 84 5.87 6.65 19.80
CA GLU A 84 5.54 6.98 21.20
C GLU A 84 4.01 7.04 21.39
N GLU A 85 3.54 6.80 22.61
CA GLU A 85 2.14 6.51 22.95
C GLU A 85 1.15 7.65 22.62
N GLU A 86 0.30 7.44 21.62
CA GLU A 86 -0.88 8.28 21.38
C GLU A 86 -2.17 7.49 21.66
N GLU A 87 -2.91 7.90 22.69
CA GLU A 87 -4.23 7.39 22.99
C GLU A 87 -5.27 7.85 21.94
N ILE A 88 -6.19 6.96 21.59
CA ILE A 88 -7.31 7.24 20.68
C ILE A 88 -8.25 8.26 21.37
N PRO A 89 -8.45 9.48 20.83
CA PRO A 89 -9.28 10.46 21.51
C PRO A 89 -10.78 10.14 21.39
N PRO A 90 -11.62 10.65 22.32
CA PRO A 90 -12.99 10.20 22.52
C PRO A 90 -14.04 10.83 21.57
N HIS A 91 -13.65 11.57 20.53
CA HIS A 91 -14.56 12.54 19.88
C HIS A 91 -15.11 12.17 18.51
N VAL A 92 -14.65 11.08 17.87
CA VAL A 92 -15.35 10.50 16.72
C VAL A 92 -15.75 9.07 17.03
N ALA A 93 -17.07 8.87 17.18
CA ALA A 93 -17.64 7.54 17.28
C ALA A 93 -17.51 6.87 15.91
N LEU A 94 -16.55 5.94 15.78
CA LEU A 94 -16.59 4.94 14.72
C LEU A 94 -17.99 4.30 14.69
N PRO A 95 -18.45 3.79 13.53
CA PRO A 95 -19.65 2.98 13.48
C PRO A 95 -19.57 1.85 14.50
N LEU A 96 -20.74 1.42 14.98
CA LEU A 96 -20.80 0.18 15.75
C LEU A 96 -20.24 -0.97 14.90
N PRO A 97 -19.57 -1.96 15.52
CA PRO A 97 -19.14 -3.15 14.81
C PRO A 97 -20.29 -3.74 14.01
N LEU A 98 -20.02 -4.08 12.76
CA LEU A 98 -20.98 -4.71 11.89
C LEU A 98 -21.33 -6.08 12.46
N GLU A 99 -22.62 -6.37 12.58
CA GLU A 99 -23.09 -7.73 12.83
C GLU A 99 -22.76 -8.56 11.58
N HIS A 100 -21.62 -9.26 11.60
CA HIS A 100 -21.12 -9.99 10.44
C HIS A 100 -22.18 -10.93 9.83
N ILE A 101 -22.20 -11.00 8.49
CA ILE A 101 -23.21 -11.72 7.72
C ILE A 101 -23.21 -13.24 7.96
N TYR A 102 -22.17 -13.81 8.61
CA TYR A 102 -22.05 -15.25 8.87
C TYR A 102 -22.35 -15.68 10.31
N VAL A 103 -22.33 -14.77 11.30
CA VAL A 103 -22.69 -15.08 12.69
C VAL A 103 -24.13 -14.66 12.95
N LYS A 104 -25.08 -15.22 12.19
CA LYS A 104 -26.51 -14.96 12.43
C LYS A 104 -27.08 -15.77 13.59
N ASP A 105 -26.42 -16.86 13.98
CA ASP A 105 -26.86 -17.67 15.12
C ASP A 105 -25.72 -17.82 16.14
N PRO A 106 -25.75 -17.08 17.27
CA PRO A 106 -24.74 -17.23 18.32
C PRO A 106 -24.71 -18.64 18.95
N ARG A 107 -25.68 -19.52 18.64
CA ARG A 107 -25.69 -20.92 19.06
C ARG A 107 -24.82 -21.82 18.17
N GLN A 108 -24.41 -21.35 17.00
CA GLN A 108 -23.52 -22.05 16.07
C GLN A 108 -22.42 -21.08 15.61
N PRO A 109 -21.35 -20.93 16.40
CA PRO A 109 -20.23 -20.08 16.01
C PRO A 109 -19.49 -20.71 14.82
N LEU A 110 -19.03 -19.86 13.91
CA LEU A 110 -18.13 -20.22 12.84
C LEU A 110 -16.77 -20.61 13.43
N LEU A 111 -16.19 -21.72 12.98
CA LEU A 111 -14.93 -22.26 13.48
C LEU A 111 -13.88 -22.33 12.37
N LEU A 112 -12.60 -22.31 12.73
CA LEU A 112 -11.51 -22.51 11.75
C LEU A 112 -11.62 -23.86 11.02
N SER A 113 -12.11 -24.89 11.72
CA SER A 113 -12.36 -26.22 11.13
C SER A 113 -13.51 -26.26 10.13
N ASP A 114 -14.30 -25.20 9.98
CA ASP A 114 -15.32 -25.09 8.93
C ASP A 114 -14.72 -24.82 7.54
N PHE A 115 -13.40 -24.58 7.46
CA PHE A 115 -12.72 -24.20 6.24
C PHE A 115 -11.71 -25.24 5.77
N HIS A 116 -11.64 -25.45 4.46
CA HIS A 116 -10.50 -26.10 3.81
C HIS A 116 -9.68 -25.08 3.02
N VAL A 117 -8.36 -25.28 3.05
CA VAL A 117 -7.40 -24.42 2.34
C VAL A 117 -7.31 -24.84 0.88
N ILE A 118 -7.42 -23.88 -0.03
CA ILE A 118 -7.32 -24.08 -1.49
C ILE A 118 -5.95 -23.68 -2.01
N LYS A 119 -5.42 -22.51 -1.64
CA LYS A 119 -4.14 -21.98 -2.17
C LYS A 119 -3.59 -20.86 -1.30
N THR A 120 -2.27 -20.65 -1.30
CA THR A 120 -1.65 -19.40 -0.83
C THR A 120 -1.85 -18.29 -1.88
N LEU A 121 -2.50 -17.19 -1.50
CA LEU A 121 -2.74 -16.02 -2.37
C LEU A 121 -1.61 -15.01 -2.29
N GLY A 122 -1.00 -14.84 -1.12
CA GLY A 122 0.06 -13.87 -0.87
C GLY A 122 0.82 -14.14 0.42
N THR A 123 1.99 -13.53 0.54
CA THR A 123 2.84 -13.51 1.74
C THR A 123 3.14 -12.07 2.10
N GLY A 124 3.14 -11.75 3.39
CA GLY A 124 3.55 -10.45 3.91
C GLY A 124 4.52 -10.61 5.07
N THR A 125 5.00 -9.50 5.60
CA THR A 125 6.06 -9.45 6.63
C THR A 125 5.74 -10.32 7.86
N PHE A 126 4.49 -10.34 8.31
CA PHE A 126 4.06 -11.02 9.54
C PHE A 126 3.34 -12.35 9.29
N GLY A 127 3.13 -12.74 8.03
CA GLY A 127 2.15 -13.76 7.74
C GLY A 127 1.86 -14.04 6.28
N ARG A 128 0.67 -14.60 6.03
CA ARG A 128 0.25 -15.01 4.69
C ARG A 128 -1.26 -14.89 4.53
N VAL A 129 -1.69 -14.88 3.28
CA VAL A 129 -3.10 -14.89 2.90
C VAL A 129 -3.40 -16.19 2.17
N LEU A 130 -4.38 -16.94 2.66
CA LEU A 130 -4.83 -18.19 2.04
C LEU A 130 -6.22 -18.01 1.42
N LEU A 131 -6.44 -18.58 0.25
CA LEU A 131 -7.79 -18.85 -0.25
C LEU A 131 -8.34 -20.04 0.53
N VAL A 132 -9.47 -19.84 1.20
CA VAL A 132 -10.20 -20.87 1.93
C VAL A 132 -11.63 -20.98 1.43
N CYS A 133 -12.22 -22.15 1.59
CA CYS A 133 -13.62 -22.38 1.26
C CYS A 133 -14.34 -23.12 2.37
N LEU A 134 -15.59 -22.75 2.62
CA LEU A 134 -16.44 -23.44 3.60
C LEU A 134 -16.62 -24.91 3.19
N HIS A 135 -16.56 -25.80 4.16
CA HIS A 135 -16.93 -27.20 3.95
C HIS A 135 -18.40 -27.30 3.55
N ALA A 136 -18.72 -28.21 2.62
CA ALA A 136 -20.10 -28.47 2.21
C ALA A 136 -20.98 -28.94 3.39
N ASP A 137 -20.37 -29.60 4.38
CA ASP A 137 -21.03 -30.08 5.60
C ASP A 137 -21.10 -29.01 6.71
N SER A 138 -20.49 -27.83 6.50
CA SER A 138 -20.55 -26.75 7.48
C SER A 138 -22.00 -26.25 7.61
N PRO A 139 -22.50 -25.98 8.83
CA PRO A 139 -23.85 -25.43 9.03
C PRO A 139 -24.02 -24.04 8.38
N HIS A 140 -22.91 -23.39 8.05
CA HIS A 140 -22.87 -22.08 7.40
C HIS A 140 -22.89 -22.18 5.86
N HIS A 141 -22.71 -23.37 5.27
CA HIS A 141 -22.73 -23.55 3.83
C HIS A 141 -24.16 -23.50 3.29
N ARG A 142 -24.51 -22.41 2.58
CA ARG A 142 -25.79 -22.27 1.87
C ARG A 142 -25.58 -21.95 0.39
N PRO A 143 -26.41 -22.44 -0.54
CA PRO A 143 -26.24 -22.16 -1.97
C PRO A 143 -26.14 -20.66 -2.32
N ASP A 144 -26.84 -19.81 -1.56
CA ASP A 144 -26.90 -18.35 -1.81
C ASP A 144 -25.85 -17.55 -1.03
N THR A 145 -24.94 -18.20 -0.28
CA THR A 145 -23.92 -17.51 0.51
C THR A 145 -22.55 -17.55 -0.17
N VAL A 146 -21.68 -16.59 0.15
CA VAL A 146 -20.29 -16.61 -0.31
C VAL A 146 -19.60 -17.83 0.30
N GLN A 147 -18.93 -18.59 -0.55
CA GLN A 147 -18.26 -19.83 -0.14
C GLN A 147 -16.75 -19.69 -0.05
N HIS A 148 -16.17 -18.70 -0.73
CA HIS A 148 -14.73 -18.52 -0.87
C HIS A 148 -14.28 -17.22 -0.20
N PHE A 149 -13.20 -17.31 0.58
CA PHE A 149 -12.70 -16.22 1.40
C PHE A 149 -11.18 -16.13 1.33
N ALA A 150 -10.65 -14.94 1.61
CA ALA A 150 -9.23 -14.72 1.83
C ALA A 150 -8.97 -14.71 3.35
N MET A 151 -8.27 -15.71 3.86
CA MET A 151 -7.90 -15.79 5.27
C MET A 151 -6.49 -15.22 5.47
N LYS A 152 -6.39 -14.03 6.06
CA LYS A 152 -5.12 -13.43 6.49
C LYS A 152 -4.72 -14.08 7.82
N ILE A 153 -3.50 -14.61 7.88
CA ILE A 153 -2.97 -15.36 9.02
C ILE A 153 -1.69 -14.69 9.48
N LEU A 154 -1.64 -14.29 10.75
CA LEU A 154 -0.54 -13.54 11.33
C LEU A 154 0.00 -14.31 12.54
N ARG A 155 1.30 -14.56 12.56
CA ARG A 155 1.94 -15.30 13.65
C ARG A 155 2.15 -14.39 14.86
N LYS A 156 1.53 -14.73 16.00
CA LYS A 156 1.55 -13.92 17.24
C LYS A 156 2.97 -13.53 17.64
N THR A 157 3.89 -14.49 17.65
CA THR A 157 5.29 -14.27 18.05
C THR A 157 6.02 -13.27 17.16
N GLU A 158 5.79 -13.29 15.84
CA GLU A 158 6.43 -12.33 14.93
C GLU A 158 5.81 -10.94 15.04
N VAL A 159 4.48 -10.86 15.19
CA VAL A 159 3.78 -9.58 15.44
C VAL A 159 4.30 -8.92 16.72
N VAL A 160 4.47 -9.67 17.80
CA VAL A 160 5.00 -9.15 19.08
C VAL A 160 6.47 -8.73 18.94
N LYS A 161 7.30 -9.58 18.34
CA LYS A 161 8.73 -9.32 18.11
C LYS A 161 8.95 -8.04 17.29
N LEU A 162 8.12 -7.79 16.29
CA LEU A 162 8.17 -6.59 15.44
C LEU A 162 7.38 -5.40 16.00
N LYS A 163 6.81 -5.53 17.22
CA LYS A 163 6.04 -4.51 17.94
C LYS A 163 4.78 -4.04 17.21
N GLN A 164 4.15 -4.91 16.42
CA GLN A 164 3.01 -4.60 15.55
C GLN A 164 1.64 -4.94 16.14
N VAL A 165 1.58 -5.31 17.42
CA VAL A 165 0.34 -5.69 18.11
C VAL A 165 -0.75 -4.63 18.00
N LYS A 166 -0.38 -3.35 18.19
CA LYS A 166 -1.33 -2.23 18.11
C LYS A 166 -1.91 -2.10 16.69
N HIS A 167 -1.08 -2.23 15.66
CA HIS A 167 -1.50 -2.14 14.26
C HIS A 167 -2.41 -3.28 13.85
N VAL A 168 -2.09 -4.52 14.24
CA VAL A 168 -2.96 -5.68 13.97
C VAL A 168 -4.33 -5.54 14.63
N ASN A 169 -4.38 -5.08 15.89
CA ASN A 169 -5.64 -4.83 16.59
C ASN A 169 -6.39 -3.63 15.98
N ALA A 170 -5.69 -2.58 15.54
CA ALA A 170 -6.29 -1.43 14.87
C ALA A 170 -6.90 -1.81 13.51
N GLU A 171 -6.16 -2.56 12.68
CA GLU A 171 -6.63 -3.09 11.39
C GLU A 171 -7.94 -3.87 11.58
N ARG A 172 -7.93 -4.85 12.52
CA ARG A 172 -9.11 -5.63 12.88
C ARG A 172 -10.28 -4.74 13.31
N ASN A 173 -10.02 -3.78 14.20
CA ASN A 173 -11.06 -2.93 14.77
C ASN A 173 -11.68 -1.97 13.75
N ILE A 174 -10.87 -1.44 12.83
CA ILE A 174 -11.34 -0.59 11.72
C ILE A 174 -12.19 -1.45 10.78
N LEU A 175 -11.64 -2.56 10.28
CA LEU A 175 -12.33 -3.45 9.33
C LEU A 175 -13.66 -4.01 9.88
N ALA A 176 -13.75 -4.24 11.20
CA ALA A 176 -14.99 -4.68 11.84
C ALA A 176 -16.12 -3.64 11.82
N ARG A 177 -15.82 -2.36 11.50
CA ARG A 177 -16.77 -1.23 11.62
C ARG A 177 -17.04 -0.53 10.29
N ILE A 178 -16.31 -0.87 9.23
CA ILE A 178 -16.46 -0.25 7.93
C ILE A 178 -17.11 -1.19 6.92
N GLN A 179 -17.98 -0.65 6.09
CA GLN A 179 -18.58 -1.35 4.96
C GLN A 179 -18.76 -0.39 3.80
N HIS A 180 -18.12 -0.70 2.67
CA HIS A 180 -18.17 0.12 1.48
C HIS A 180 -17.99 -0.76 0.22
N PRO A 181 -18.70 -0.50 -0.90
CA PRO A 181 -18.63 -1.34 -2.10
C PRO A 181 -17.21 -1.54 -2.67
N PHE A 182 -16.32 -0.57 -2.43
CA PHE A 182 -14.92 -0.57 -2.89
C PHE A 182 -13.90 -0.92 -1.82
N ILE A 183 -14.31 -1.50 -0.70
CA ILE A 183 -13.43 -1.98 0.37
C ILE A 183 -13.70 -3.47 0.58
N VAL A 184 -12.69 -4.25 0.96
CA VAL A 184 -12.88 -5.65 1.36
C VAL A 184 -13.66 -5.73 2.68
N ASP A 185 -14.56 -6.70 2.77
CA ASP A 185 -15.33 -6.92 3.99
C ASP A 185 -14.57 -7.87 4.92
N LEU A 186 -14.59 -7.60 6.23
CA LEU A 186 -14.21 -8.55 7.27
C LEU A 186 -15.44 -9.34 7.71
N TYR A 187 -15.37 -10.67 7.63
CA TYR A 187 -16.48 -11.57 7.95
C TYR A 187 -16.37 -12.21 9.33
N ALA A 188 -15.16 -12.50 9.78
CA ALA A 188 -14.91 -13.10 11.08
C ALA A 188 -13.44 -12.93 11.47
N THR A 189 -13.17 -13.00 12.76
CA THR A 189 -11.83 -13.18 13.31
C THR A 189 -11.77 -14.45 14.12
N PHE A 190 -10.56 -15.01 14.21
CA PHE A 190 -10.29 -16.17 15.05
C PHE A 190 -8.90 -16.03 15.66
N GLN A 191 -8.61 -16.85 16.66
CA GLN A 191 -7.25 -17.08 17.13
C GLN A 191 -7.05 -18.53 17.56
N ASP A 192 -5.81 -19.00 17.43
CA ASP A 192 -5.30 -20.18 18.11
C ASP A 192 -4.03 -19.80 18.90
N HIS A 193 -3.29 -20.76 19.43
CA HIS A 193 -2.10 -20.50 20.23
C HIS A 193 -0.89 -19.98 19.43
N LEU A 194 -0.88 -20.09 18.10
CA LEU A 194 0.21 -19.57 17.25
C LEU A 194 -0.18 -18.29 16.52
N ASN A 195 -1.43 -18.19 16.09
CA ASN A 195 -1.85 -17.26 15.06
C ASN A 195 -3.13 -16.53 15.44
N VAL A 196 -3.28 -15.34 14.86
CA VAL A 196 -4.55 -14.66 14.70
C VAL A 196 -4.98 -14.69 13.24
N TYR A 197 -6.29 -14.72 13.01
CA TYR A 197 -6.89 -14.94 11.70
C TYR A 197 -7.93 -13.87 11.40
N MET A 198 -7.91 -13.32 10.19
CA MET A 198 -8.97 -12.46 9.65
C MET A 198 -9.55 -13.10 8.39
N LEU A 199 -10.86 -13.34 8.39
CA LEU A 199 -11.61 -13.87 7.24
C LEU A 199 -12.14 -12.72 6.40
N LEU A 200 -11.51 -12.46 5.25
CA LEU A 200 -11.78 -11.32 4.38
C LEU A 200 -12.49 -11.74 3.09
N SER A 201 -13.11 -10.77 2.41
CA SER A 201 -13.60 -10.93 1.03
C SER A 201 -12.50 -11.44 0.10
N TYR A 202 -12.77 -12.56 -0.58
CA TYR A 202 -11.94 -13.02 -1.67
C TYR A 202 -12.22 -12.22 -2.94
N VAL A 203 -11.17 -11.64 -3.52
CA VAL A 203 -11.25 -10.78 -4.71
C VAL A 203 -10.45 -11.43 -5.86
N PRO A 204 -11.10 -12.16 -6.79
CA PRO A 204 -10.41 -13.11 -7.67
C PRO A 204 -9.65 -12.50 -8.86
N GLY A 205 -9.84 -11.21 -9.16
CA GLY A 205 -9.22 -10.56 -10.30
C GLY A 205 -7.77 -10.14 -10.09
N GLY A 206 -7.22 -10.33 -8.89
CA GLY A 206 -5.84 -10.00 -8.55
C GLY A 206 -5.61 -8.49 -8.41
N GLU A 207 -4.34 -8.12 -8.27
CA GLU A 207 -3.90 -6.75 -8.01
C GLU A 207 -3.99 -5.86 -9.26
N LEU A 208 -4.40 -4.61 -9.06
CA LEU A 208 -4.37 -3.56 -10.09
C LEU A 208 -2.94 -3.35 -10.59
N PHE A 209 -1.95 -3.51 -9.72
CA PHE A 209 -0.53 -3.52 -10.06
C PHE A 209 -0.23 -4.42 -11.27
N SER A 210 -0.60 -5.69 -11.18
CA SER A 210 -0.36 -6.68 -12.25
C SER A 210 -1.05 -6.31 -13.57
N HIS A 211 -2.24 -5.70 -13.50
CA HIS A 211 -2.96 -5.22 -14.69
C HIS A 211 -2.30 -3.97 -15.30
N LEU A 212 -1.85 -3.04 -14.48
CA LEU A 212 -1.12 -1.84 -14.91
C LEU A 212 0.18 -2.22 -15.60
N ARG A 213 0.97 -3.10 -14.98
CA ARG A 213 2.25 -3.58 -15.56
C ARG A 213 2.04 -4.26 -16.91
N ARG A 214 0.98 -5.07 -17.05
CA ARG A 214 0.64 -5.73 -18.32
C ARG A 214 0.19 -4.74 -19.40
N ALA A 215 -0.54 -3.70 -19.02
CA ALA A 215 -0.98 -2.64 -19.94
C ALA A 215 0.13 -1.64 -20.28
N GLY A 216 1.19 -1.57 -19.45
CA GLY A 216 2.23 -0.54 -19.47
C GLY A 216 1.74 0.75 -18.83
N ARG A 217 0.62 1.30 -19.32
CA ARG A 217 -0.10 2.43 -18.73
C ARG A 217 -1.59 2.37 -19.10
N PHE A 218 -2.42 3.01 -18.30
CA PHE A 218 -3.85 3.17 -18.55
C PHE A 218 -4.16 4.45 -19.30
N THR A 219 -5.31 4.46 -19.98
CA THR A 219 -5.86 5.67 -20.58
C THR A 219 -6.55 6.54 -19.51
N PRO A 220 -6.76 7.84 -19.77
CA PRO A 220 -7.50 8.72 -18.86
C PRO A 220 -8.86 8.15 -18.42
N ASP A 221 -9.60 7.49 -19.31
CA ASP A 221 -10.91 6.93 -18.98
C ASP A 221 -10.81 5.72 -18.04
N VAL A 222 -9.83 4.84 -18.26
CA VAL A 222 -9.56 3.69 -17.37
C VAL A 222 -9.12 4.19 -16.00
N THR A 223 -8.17 5.13 -15.96
CA THR A 223 -7.70 5.77 -14.73
C THR A 223 -8.84 6.45 -13.98
N ARG A 224 -9.74 7.16 -14.69
CA ARG A 224 -10.88 7.87 -14.09
C ARG A 224 -11.85 6.92 -13.41
N PHE A 225 -12.11 5.76 -14.01
CA PHE A 225 -12.97 4.74 -13.40
C PHE A 225 -12.40 4.24 -12.07
N TYR A 226 -11.13 3.82 -12.05
CA TYR A 226 -10.50 3.28 -10.84
C TYR A 226 -10.27 4.34 -9.78
N LEU A 227 -9.78 5.52 -10.17
CA LEU A 227 -9.62 6.64 -9.24
C LEU A 227 -10.95 7.08 -8.66
N GLY A 228 -12.04 7.05 -9.44
CA GLY A 228 -13.38 7.37 -8.94
C GLY A 228 -13.82 6.45 -7.80
N GLY A 229 -13.56 5.14 -7.91
CA GLY A 229 -13.81 4.19 -6.83
C GLY A 229 -12.96 4.45 -5.58
N ILE A 230 -11.69 4.78 -5.77
CA ILE A 230 -10.75 5.10 -4.68
C ILE A 230 -11.18 6.38 -3.95
N VAL A 231 -11.54 7.44 -4.68
CA VAL A 231 -12.02 8.70 -4.09
C VAL A 231 -13.29 8.48 -3.27
N LEU A 232 -14.23 7.66 -3.74
CA LEU A 232 -15.43 7.32 -2.99
C LEU A 232 -15.11 6.56 -1.70
N ALA A 233 -14.20 5.58 -1.76
CA ALA A 233 -13.74 4.83 -0.59
C ALA A 233 -13.02 5.73 0.43
N LEU A 234 -12.11 6.60 -0.02
CA LEU A 234 -11.41 7.55 0.85
C LEU A 234 -12.36 8.57 1.47
N ARG A 235 -13.31 9.10 0.69
CA ARG A 235 -14.37 9.98 1.23
C ARG A 235 -15.13 9.29 2.37
N TYR A 236 -15.47 8.02 2.19
CA TYR A 236 -16.14 7.21 3.21
C TYR A 236 -15.26 7.04 4.46
N LEU A 237 -14.00 6.62 4.32
CA LEU A 237 -13.07 6.46 5.44
C LEU A 237 -12.84 7.77 6.20
N HIS A 238 -12.59 8.85 5.45
CA HIS A 238 -12.33 10.19 6.01
C HIS A 238 -13.53 10.77 6.75
N SER A 239 -14.75 10.32 6.44
CA SER A 239 -15.96 10.70 7.19
C SER A 239 -15.99 10.15 8.63
N TYR A 240 -15.20 9.10 8.89
CA TYR A 240 -15.00 8.49 10.21
C TYR A 240 -13.63 8.77 10.81
N ASN A 241 -12.92 9.80 10.30
CA ASN A 241 -11.55 10.11 10.72
C ASN A 241 -10.54 8.98 10.51
N ILE A 242 -10.84 8.00 9.64
CA ILE A 242 -9.89 6.94 9.29
C ILE A 242 -9.02 7.45 8.15
N ILE A 243 -7.70 7.45 8.34
CA ILE A 243 -6.71 7.65 7.27
C ILE A 243 -6.15 6.30 6.86
N TYR A 244 -5.96 6.09 5.55
CA TYR A 244 -5.58 4.78 5.01
C TYR A 244 -4.06 4.58 4.97
N ARG A 245 -3.30 5.60 4.53
CA ARG A 245 -1.83 5.71 4.55
C ARG A 245 -1.03 4.73 3.67
N ASP A 246 -1.66 3.72 3.06
CA ASP A 246 -0.96 2.73 2.22
C ASP A 246 -1.56 2.56 0.82
N LEU A 247 -1.94 3.67 0.19
CA LEU A 247 -2.52 3.64 -1.15
C LEU A 247 -1.44 3.36 -2.20
N LYS A 248 -1.48 2.17 -2.81
CA LYS A 248 -0.62 1.72 -3.90
C LYS A 248 -1.34 0.67 -4.77
N PRO A 249 -0.95 0.44 -6.03
CA PRO A 249 -1.62 -0.51 -6.93
C PRO A 249 -1.70 -1.96 -6.40
N GLU A 250 -0.77 -2.35 -5.53
CA GLU A 250 -0.68 -3.66 -4.88
C GLU A 250 -1.82 -3.89 -3.87
N ASN A 251 -2.26 -2.82 -3.20
CA ASN A 251 -3.35 -2.87 -2.22
C ASN A 251 -4.75 -2.66 -2.85
N LEU A 252 -4.82 -2.64 -4.18
CA LEU A 252 -6.04 -2.43 -4.95
C LEU A 252 -6.36 -3.69 -5.75
N LEU A 253 -7.37 -4.45 -5.33
CA LEU A 253 -7.75 -5.70 -6.00
C LEU A 253 -8.93 -5.47 -6.95
N LEU A 254 -9.04 -6.26 -8.01
CA LEU A 254 -10.19 -6.24 -8.92
C LEU A 254 -11.11 -7.43 -8.68
N ASP A 255 -12.40 -7.19 -8.51
CA ASP A 255 -13.39 -8.27 -8.43
C ASP A 255 -13.68 -8.90 -9.81
N HIS A 256 -14.51 -9.93 -9.82
CA HIS A 256 -14.89 -10.64 -11.06
C HIS A 256 -15.63 -9.75 -12.08
N ARG A 257 -16.16 -8.59 -11.66
CA ARG A 257 -16.84 -7.61 -12.50
C ARG A 257 -15.91 -6.46 -12.92
N GLY A 258 -14.65 -6.48 -12.48
CA GLY A 258 -13.66 -5.44 -12.76
C GLY A 258 -13.74 -4.23 -11.83
N TYR A 259 -14.53 -4.27 -10.76
CA TYR A 259 -14.58 -3.21 -9.77
C TYR A 259 -13.47 -3.35 -8.75
N LEU A 260 -13.00 -2.19 -8.28
CA LEU A 260 -11.91 -2.11 -7.32
C LEU A 260 -12.38 -2.43 -5.89
N ARG A 261 -11.52 -3.12 -5.14
CA ARG A 261 -11.63 -3.42 -3.71
C ARG A 261 -10.30 -3.07 -3.04
N ILE A 262 -10.30 -2.06 -2.18
CA ILE A 262 -9.15 -1.72 -1.32
C ILE A 262 -9.01 -2.82 -0.26
N THR A 263 -7.80 -3.34 -0.12
CA THR A 263 -7.41 -4.33 0.89
C THR A 263 -6.31 -3.77 1.80
N ASP A 264 -5.86 -4.55 2.77
CA ASP A 264 -4.75 -4.27 3.70
C ASP A 264 -4.86 -2.95 4.47
N PHE A 265 -5.37 -3.03 5.69
CA PHE A 265 -5.60 -1.86 6.55
C PHE A 265 -4.56 -1.79 7.67
N GLY A 266 -3.40 -2.44 7.49
CA GLY A 266 -2.32 -2.49 8.48
C GLY A 266 -1.81 -1.13 8.93
N PHE A 267 -1.77 -0.15 8.02
CA PHE A 267 -1.42 1.25 8.35
C PHE A 267 -2.61 2.16 8.55
N ALA A 268 -3.85 1.67 8.47
CA ALA A 268 -5.01 2.52 8.70
C ALA A 268 -5.08 2.96 10.17
N LYS A 269 -5.40 4.23 10.42
CA LYS A 269 -5.49 4.79 11.76
C LYS A 269 -6.66 5.76 11.88
N VAL A 270 -7.32 5.77 13.02
CA VAL A 270 -8.29 6.82 13.36
C VAL A 270 -7.52 8.02 13.91
N VAL A 271 -7.65 9.17 13.28
CA VAL A 271 -6.88 10.38 13.60
C VAL A 271 -7.80 11.59 13.64
N ASP A 272 -7.88 12.25 14.81
CA ASP A 272 -8.71 13.43 15.00
C ASP A 272 -8.05 14.72 14.48
N ASP A 273 -6.78 14.96 14.85
CA ASP A 273 -5.99 16.09 14.33
C ASP A 273 -4.82 15.58 13.50
N ARG A 274 -3.78 15.06 14.15
CA ARG A 274 -2.55 14.58 13.51
C ARG A 274 -2.02 13.31 14.14
N THR A 275 -1.20 12.62 13.38
CA THR A 275 -0.35 11.50 13.78
C THR A 275 1.08 11.75 13.27
N TRP A 276 2.07 11.10 13.87
CA TRP A 276 3.49 11.32 13.55
C TRP A 276 4.21 10.07 13.03
N THR A 277 3.55 8.91 13.04
CA THR A 277 4.08 7.64 12.52
C THR A 277 4.59 7.78 11.08
N LEU A 278 5.87 7.56 10.85
CA LEU A 278 6.38 7.37 9.50
C LEU A 278 6.01 5.93 9.09
N CYS A 279 5.06 5.81 8.17
CA CYS A 279 4.54 4.53 7.64
C CYS A 279 4.12 4.67 6.17
N GLY A 280 4.12 3.55 5.44
CA GLY A 280 3.67 3.45 4.05
C GLY A 280 4.82 3.18 3.08
N THR A 281 4.47 3.11 1.80
CA THR A 281 5.42 2.81 0.72
C THR A 281 6.22 4.06 0.30
N PRO A 282 7.57 3.98 0.19
CA PRO A 282 8.43 5.14 -0.07
C PRO A 282 8.00 6.06 -1.22
N GLU A 283 7.62 5.50 -2.37
CA GLU A 283 7.22 6.22 -3.59
C GLU A 283 5.91 7.01 -3.41
N TYR A 284 5.10 6.61 -2.44
CA TYR A 284 3.76 7.13 -2.17
C TYR A 284 3.72 8.11 -0.98
N LEU A 285 4.81 8.23 -0.22
CA LEU A 285 4.86 9.10 0.95
C LEU A 285 4.68 10.58 0.58
N ALA A 286 3.86 11.26 1.37
CA ALA A 286 3.71 12.71 1.29
C ALA A 286 4.93 13.42 1.90
N PRO A 287 5.31 14.62 1.40
CA PRO A 287 6.48 15.34 1.90
C PRO A 287 6.40 15.64 3.40
N GLU A 288 5.20 15.94 3.93
CA GLU A 288 5.03 16.20 5.35
C GLU A 288 5.25 14.99 6.27
N ILE A 289 5.13 13.75 5.75
CA ILE A 289 5.45 12.52 6.50
C ILE A 289 6.97 12.41 6.61
N ILE A 290 7.67 12.58 5.48
CA ILE A 290 9.14 12.53 5.40
C ILE A 290 9.78 13.61 6.27
N GLU A 291 9.22 14.82 6.25
CA GLU A 291 9.68 15.96 7.05
C GLU A 291 9.19 15.92 8.51
N GLN A 292 8.45 14.88 8.92
CA GLN A 292 7.94 14.69 10.30
C GLN A 292 7.11 15.87 10.84
N LYS A 293 6.35 16.56 9.98
CA LYS A 293 5.55 17.76 10.34
C LYS A 293 4.19 17.45 10.98
N GLY A 294 3.97 16.18 11.34
CA GLY A 294 2.67 15.61 11.69
C GLY A 294 1.72 15.59 10.49
N HIS A 295 0.93 14.54 10.34
CA HIS A 295 0.08 14.34 9.17
C HIS A 295 -1.34 13.86 9.51
N SER A 296 -2.24 13.97 8.54
CA SER A 296 -3.67 13.67 8.65
C SER A 296 -4.20 13.24 7.27
N LYS A 297 -5.50 13.34 7.01
CA LYS A 297 -6.19 12.91 5.77
C LYS A 297 -5.56 13.41 4.46
N ALA A 298 -4.84 14.52 4.48
CA ALA A 298 -4.17 15.11 3.32
C ALA A 298 -3.12 14.20 2.64
N VAL A 299 -2.60 13.19 3.34
CA VAL A 299 -1.59 12.28 2.79
C VAL A 299 -2.21 11.25 1.84
N ASP A 300 -3.44 10.81 2.09
CA ASP A 300 -4.15 9.90 1.18
C ASP A 300 -4.43 10.59 -0.17
N TRP A 301 -4.67 11.91 -0.15
CA TRP A 301 -4.85 12.70 -1.37
C TRP A 301 -3.53 12.94 -2.13
N TRP A 302 -2.40 13.03 -1.43
CA TRP A 302 -1.10 13.01 -2.09
C TRP A 302 -0.87 11.68 -2.80
N ALA A 303 -1.12 10.56 -2.10
CA ALA A 303 -1.00 9.22 -2.66
C ALA A 303 -1.95 9.01 -3.86
N CYS A 304 -3.15 9.62 -3.87
CA CYS A 304 -4.01 9.66 -5.05
C CYS A 304 -3.34 10.32 -6.26
N GLY A 305 -2.59 11.40 -6.04
CA GLY A 305 -1.82 12.08 -7.09
C GLY A 305 -0.72 11.18 -7.64
N ILE A 306 0.04 10.51 -6.76
CA ILE A 306 1.08 9.54 -7.13
C ILE A 306 0.47 8.40 -7.95
N LEU A 307 -0.64 7.80 -7.47
CA LEU A 307 -1.32 6.71 -8.14
C LEU A 307 -1.89 7.12 -9.51
N THR A 308 -2.46 8.33 -9.60
CA THR A 308 -3.00 8.86 -10.87
C THR A 308 -1.89 9.05 -11.89
N TYR A 309 -0.74 9.57 -11.46
CA TYR A 309 0.45 9.66 -12.30
C TYR A 309 0.91 8.27 -12.74
N GLU A 310 1.06 7.32 -11.81
CA GLU A 310 1.55 5.98 -12.11
C GLU A 310 0.63 5.24 -13.09
N MET A 311 -0.70 5.34 -12.92
CA MET A 311 -1.65 4.76 -13.85
C MET A 311 -1.53 5.36 -15.26
N LEU A 312 -1.31 6.68 -15.39
CA LEU A 312 -1.25 7.35 -16.71
C LEU A 312 0.12 7.27 -17.37
N VAL A 313 1.19 7.15 -16.59
CA VAL A 313 2.58 7.20 -17.07
C VAL A 313 3.22 5.81 -17.09
N GLY A 314 2.79 4.91 -16.21
CA GLY A 314 3.29 3.54 -16.08
C GLY A 314 4.36 3.34 -14.99
N TYR A 315 4.81 4.42 -14.35
CA TYR A 315 5.78 4.40 -13.25
C TYR A 315 5.53 5.59 -12.31
N PRO A 316 5.90 5.51 -11.02
CA PRO A 316 5.67 6.59 -10.07
C PRO A 316 6.51 7.83 -10.42
N PRO A 317 6.06 9.05 -10.05
CA PRO A 317 6.75 10.30 -10.39
C PRO A 317 8.08 10.47 -9.63
N PHE A 318 8.23 9.79 -8.50
CA PHE A 318 9.45 9.77 -7.70
C PHE A 318 9.87 8.31 -7.49
N PHE A 319 11.03 7.93 -8.04
CA PHE A 319 11.62 6.61 -7.88
C PHE A 319 13.14 6.76 -7.83
N ASP A 320 13.82 5.85 -7.16
CA ASP A 320 15.27 5.79 -7.01
C ASP A 320 15.67 4.35 -6.62
N GLU A 321 16.95 4.00 -6.70
CA GLU A 321 17.43 2.68 -6.26
C GLU A 321 17.42 2.54 -4.74
N ASN A 322 17.53 3.66 -4.02
CA ASN A 322 17.55 3.68 -2.57
C ASN A 322 16.42 4.56 -2.01
N PRO A 323 15.69 4.13 -0.96
CA PRO A 323 14.58 4.89 -0.37
C PRO A 323 14.93 6.34 -0.01
N PHE A 324 16.16 6.61 0.46
CA PHE A 324 16.58 7.98 0.77
C PHE A 324 16.62 8.88 -0.47
N GLY A 325 17.00 8.33 -1.64
CA GLY A 325 16.96 9.06 -2.90
C GLY A 325 15.53 9.42 -3.32
N ILE A 326 14.58 8.51 -3.07
CA ILE A 326 13.14 8.76 -3.25
C ILE A 326 12.69 9.92 -2.35
N TYR A 327 13.05 9.89 -1.07
CA TYR A 327 12.69 10.94 -0.11
C TYR A 327 13.22 12.32 -0.52
N GLN A 328 14.47 12.39 -0.96
CA GLN A 328 15.06 13.63 -1.49
C GLN A 328 14.30 14.17 -2.70
N LYS A 329 13.87 13.29 -3.62
CA LYS A 329 13.09 13.66 -4.81
C LYS A 329 11.71 14.18 -4.44
N ILE A 330 11.03 13.54 -3.49
CA ILE A 330 9.71 13.95 -2.98
C ILE A 330 9.79 15.34 -2.37
N VAL A 331 10.74 15.58 -1.45
CA VAL A 331 10.90 16.88 -0.78
C VAL A 331 11.27 17.98 -1.79
N LYS A 332 12.06 17.65 -2.82
CA LYS A 332 12.40 18.58 -3.91
C LYS A 332 11.19 18.91 -4.81
N GLY A 333 10.19 18.03 -4.89
CA GLY A 333 8.93 18.26 -5.60
C GLY A 333 9.04 18.40 -7.12
N LYS A 334 10.14 17.93 -7.74
CA LYS A 334 10.34 18.03 -9.19
C LYS A 334 9.80 16.78 -9.89
N VAL A 335 8.61 16.90 -10.46
CA VAL A 335 7.96 15.86 -11.27
C VAL A 335 8.34 16.02 -12.74
N TYR A 336 8.71 14.91 -13.39
CA TYR A 336 8.86 14.83 -14.84
C TYR A 336 7.48 14.69 -15.49
N TRP A 337 7.24 15.38 -16.61
CA TRP A 337 5.95 15.33 -17.31
C TRP A 337 6.17 14.86 -18.74
N PRO A 338 5.76 13.62 -19.09
CA PRO A 338 5.83 13.13 -20.47
C PRO A 338 5.05 14.03 -21.43
N GLN A 339 5.52 14.17 -22.67
CA GLN A 339 4.90 15.02 -23.67
C GLN A 339 3.51 14.50 -24.09
N GLU A 340 3.29 13.19 -23.97
CA GLU A 340 2.04 12.51 -24.32
C GLU A 340 0.95 12.68 -23.26
N LEU A 341 1.29 13.15 -22.04
CA LEU A 341 0.32 13.38 -20.98
C LEU A 341 -0.49 14.63 -21.30
N ASP A 342 -1.82 14.49 -21.31
CA ASP A 342 -2.70 15.61 -21.59
C ASP A 342 -2.67 16.66 -20.47
N ILE A 343 -2.98 17.90 -20.86
CA ILE A 343 -2.91 19.07 -19.96
C ILE A 343 -3.85 18.91 -18.77
N ALA A 344 -5.06 18.38 -18.98
CA ALA A 344 -6.05 18.25 -17.91
C ALA A 344 -5.59 17.23 -16.86
N SER A 345 -5.04 16.09 -17.27
CA SER A 345 -4.45 15.10 -16.37
C SER A 345 -3.25 15.65 -15.62
N LYS A 346 -2.38 16.40 -16.29
CA LYS A 346 -1.24 17.06 -15.64
C LYS A 346 -1.70 18.04 -14.56
N GLU A 347 -2.61 18.95 -14.87
CA GLU A 347 -3.13 19.94 -13.93
C GLU A 347 -3.81 19.28 -12.72
N PHE A 348 -4.58 18.21 -12.99
CA PHE A 348 -5.23 17.43 -11.95
C PHE A 348 -4.24 16.74 -11.00
N ILE A 349 -3.20 16.09 -11.53
CA ILE A 349 -2.13 15.50 -10.71
C ILE A 349 -1.40 16.59 -9.92
N GLN A 350 -1.10 17.74 -10.54
CA GLN A 350 -0.45 18.86 -9.85
C GLN A 350 -1.28 19.40 -8.67
N ALA A 351 -2.61 19.38 -8.79
CA ALA A 351 -3.51 19.78 -7.70
C ALA A 351 -3.42 18.85 -6.48
N PHE A 352 -3.24 17.54 -6.70
CA PHE A 352 -2.95 16.57 -5.63
C PHE A 352 -1.52 16.65 -5.11
N LEU A 353 -0.54 16.81 -6.00
CA LEU A 353 0.88 16.88 -5.64
C LEU A 353 1.32 18.29 -5.23
N ASN A 354 0.44 19.03 -4.56
CA ASN A 354 0.76 20.32 -3.98
C ASN A 354 1.48 20.12 -2.63
N PRO A 355 2.73 20.58 -2.46
CA PRO A 355 3.44 20.46 -1.19
C PRO A 355 2.77 21.24 -0.06
N ASP A 356 2.11 22.35 -0.38
CA ASP A 356 1.30 23.11 0.58
C ASP A 356 -0.03 22.38 0.80
N ARG A 357 -0.12 21.66 1.93
CA ARG A 357 -1.31 20.91 2.35
C ARG A 357 -2.59 21.74 2.32
N SER A 358 -2.52 23.04 2.60
CA SER A 358 -3.70 23.93 2.63
C SER A 358 -4.25 24.22 1.23
N LYS A 359 -3.45 23.97 0.19
CA LYS A 359 -3.80 24.15 -1.22
C LYS A 359 -3.93 22.83 -1.97
N ARG A 360 -3.75 21.71 -1.28
CA ARG A 360 -3.83 20.37 -1.85
C ARG A 360 -5.28 19.98 -2.11
N LEU A 361 -5.57 19.51 -3.32
CA LEU A 361 -6.88 18.98 -3.68
C LEU A 361 -7.29 17.85 -2.70
N GLY A 362 -8.54 17.85 -2.26
CA GLY A 362 -9.03 16.94 -1.21
C GLY A 362 -8.83 17.43 0.22
N ASN A 363 -7.96 18.43 0.45
CA ASN A 363 -7.76 19.07 1.75
C ASN A 363 -8.17 20.56 1.77
N LEU A 364 -8.94 20.98 0.76
CA LEU A 364 -9.55 22.30 0.67
C LEU A 364 -10.82 22.37 1.53
N ALA A 365 -11.52 23.51 1.50
CA ALA A 365 -12.67 23.77 2.37
C ALA A 365 -13.81 22.74 2.26
N ARG A 366 -13.98 22.05 1.11
CA ARG A 366 -15.00 21.00 0.95
C ARG A 366 -14.42 19.57 1.00
N GLY A 367 -13.13 19.43 1.31
CA GLY A 367 -12.46 18.15 1.42
C GLY A 367 -12.60 17.30 0.15
N ALA A 368 -13.07 16.07 0.30
CA ALA A 368 -13.30 15.13 -0.79
C ALA A 368 -14.26 15.66 -1.87
N ASP A 369 -15.21 16.52 -1.53
CA ASP A 369 -16.17 17.05 -2.51
C ASP A 369 -15.50 17.95 -3.55
N ASP A 370 -14.37 18.59 -3.22
CA ASP A 370 -13.59 19.35 -4.20
C ASP A 370 -12.91 18.43 -5.22
N VAL A 371 -12.56 17.18 -4.82
CA VAL A 371 -12.06 16.15 -5.75
C VAL A 371 -13.18 15.70 -6.69
N LEU A 372 -14.35 15.35 -6.14
CA LEU A 372 -15.50 14.85 -6.91
C LEU A 372 -16.04 15.85 -7.93
N ARG A 373 -15.86 17.16 -7.68
CA ARG A 373 -16.32 18.24 -8.55
C ARG A 373 -15.25 18.75 -9.51
N HIS A 374 -14.04 18.20 -9.46
CA HIS A 374 -12.96 18.62 -10.34
C HIS A 374 -13.33 18.32 -11.80
N THR A 375 -12.96 19.21 -12.73
CA THR A 375 -13.29 19.10 -14.17
C THR A 375 -12.75 17.83 -14.81
N TRP A 376 -11.66 17.27 -14.27
CA TRP A 376 -11.12 15.98 -14.71
C TRP A 376 -12.10 14.80 -14.55
N PHE A 377 -13.08 14.91 -13.63
CA PHE A 377 -14.18 13.97 -13.44
C PHE A 377 -15.50 14.39 -14.11
N GLU A 378 -15.48 15.37 -15.02
CA GLU A 378 -16.68 15.79 -15.73
C GLU A 378 -17.38 14.61 -16.41
N GLY A 379 -18.70 14.51 -16.22
CA GLY A 379 -19.52 13.44 -16.77
C GLY A 379 -19.58 12.15 -15.94
N VAL A 380 -18.84 12.04 -14.82
CA VAL A 380 -18.95 10.87 -13.94
C VAL A 380 -20.26 10.90 -13.14
N ASP A 381 -21.07 9.87 -13.31
CA ASP A 381 -22.21 9.59 -12.42
C ASP A 381 -21.72 8.82 -11.19
N TRP A 382 -21.43 9.56 -10.12
CA TRP A 382 -20.92 9.01 -8.86
C TRP A 382 -21.85 7.97 -8.23
N VAL A 383 -23.17 8.17 -8.33
CA VAL A 383 -24.16 7.26 -7.76
C VAL A 383 -24.22 5.98 -8.58
N ALA A 384 -24.15 6.06 -9.91
CA ALA A 384 -24.06 4.89 -10.76
C ALA A 384 -22.75 4.13 -10.56
N LEU A 385 -21.62 4.83 -10.38
CA LEU A 385 -20.33 4.20 -10.11
C LEU A 385 -20.37 3.41 -8.80
N GLU A 386 -20.77 4.05 -7.70
CA GLU A 386 -20.84 3.45 -6.36
C GLU A 386 -21.79 2.25 -6.30
N ASN A 387 -22.93 2.32 -7.01
CA ASN A 387 -23.90 1.23 -7.12
C ASN A 387 -23.51 0.13 -8.12
N GLY A 388 -22.31 0.22 -8.71
CA GLY A 388 -21.83 -0.79 -9.63
C GLY A 388 -22.61 -0.84 -10.95
N LYS A 389 -23.13 0.29 -11.44
CA LYS A 389 -23.94 0.38 -12.67
C LYS A 389 -23.15 0.81 -13.91
N ILE A 390 -21.91 1.28 -13.73
CA ILE A 390 -21.03 1.67 -14.85
C ILE A 390 -20.21 0.45 -15.28
N PRO A 391 -20.22 0.02 -16.55
CA PRO A 391 -19.39 -1.11 -16.97
C PRO A 391 -17.90 -0.86 -16.69
N ALA A 392 -17.23 -1.81 -16.03
CA ALA A 392 -15.81 -1.68 -15.74
C ALA A 392 -14.97 -1.79 -17.03
N PRO A 393 -13.92 -0.98 -17.19
CA PRO A 393 -13.11 -0.96 -18.40
C PRO A 393 -12.19 -2.18 -18.54
N LEU A 394 -11.81 -2.81 -17.43
CA LEU A 394 -11.04 -4.05 -17.42
C LEU A 394 -11.84 -5.13 -16.68
N ILE A 395 -12.17 -6.22 -17.37
CA ILE A 395 -12.82 -7.39 -16.78
C ILE A 395 -11.77 -8.50 -16.61
N PRO A 396 -11.40 -8.85 -15.36
CA PRO A 396 -10.45 -9.91 -15.11
C PRO A 396 -10.97 -11.26 -15.64
N GLN A 397 -10.06 -12.11 -16.11
CA GLN A 397 -10.41 -13.46 -16.50
C GLN A 397 -10.63 -14.30 -15.23
N VAL A 398 -11.88 -14.65 -14.95
CA VAL A 398 -12.29 -15.45 -13.78
C VAL A 398 -13.33 -16.46 -14.24
N THR A 399 -13.06 -17.75 -13.99
CA THR A 399 -13.93 -18.86 -14.45
C THR A 399 -14.72 -19.53 -13.35
N SER A 400 -14.31 -19.38 -12.09
CA SER A 400 -14.99 -19.93 -10.92
C SER A 400 -14.71 -19.11 -9.67
N GLY A 401 -15.47 -19.35 -8.60
CA GLY A 401 -15.23 -18.74 -7.29
C GLY A 401 -13.92 -19.15 -6.62
N SER A 402 -13.24 -20.18 -7.13
CA SER A 402 -11.95 -20.68 -6.66
C SER A 402 -10.79 -20.35 -7.60
N ASP A 403 -11.02 -19.52 -8.62
CA ASP A 403 -10.06 -19.27 -9.69
C ASP A 403 -8.92 -18.36 -9.24
N THR A 404 -7.71 -18.91 -9.18
CA THR A 404 -6.52 -18.23 -8.67
C THR A 404 -5.51 -17.87 -9.76
N ARG A 405 -5.91 -17.82 -11.04
CA ARG A 405 -4.99 -17.54 -12.16
C ARG A 405 -4.35 -16.16 -12.11
N ASN A 406 -5.03 -15.20 -11.48
CA ASN A 406 -4.56 -13.82 -11.34
C ASN A 406 -3.63 -13.64 -10.13
N PHE A 407 -3.23 -14.74 -9.48
CA PHE A 407 -2.33 -14.75 -8.32
C PHE A 407 -1.10 -15.61 -8.61
N THR A 408 0.05 -15.15 -8.13
CA THR A 408 1.32 -15.89 -8.19
C THR A 408 1.20 -17.25 -7.51
N SER A 409 1.91 -18.25 -8.03
CA SER A 409 1.95 -19.58 -7.43
C SER A 409 2.94 -19.58 -6.26
N LEU A 410 2.41 -19.58 -5.04
CA LEU A 410 3.19 -19.63 -3.80
C LEU A 410 3.11 -21.02 -3.14
N PRO A 411 4.13 -21.45 -2.39
CA PRO A 411 4.12 -22.73 -1.71
C PRO A 411 3.01 -22.78 -0.65
N PHE A 412 2.48 -23.99 -0.42
CA PHE A 412 1.57 -24.22 0.69
C PHE A 412 2.28 -24.07 2.04
N PRO A 413 1.59 -23.55 3.07
CA PRO A 413 2.10 -23.57 4.44
C PRO A 413 2.33 -24.98 4.96
N ASN A 414 3.26 -25.12 5.90
CA ASN A 414 3.37 -26.35 6.69
C ASN A 414 2.11 -26.46 7.59
N PRO A 415 1.36 -27.58 7.55
CA PRO A 415 0.18 -27.75 8.41
C PRO A 415 0.47 -27.56 9.90
N ALA A 416 1.69 -27.85 10.37
CA ALA A 416 2.08 -27.64 11.76
C ALA A 416 2.10 -26.16 12.18
N ASP A 417 2.26 -25.23 11.23
CA ASP A 417 2.20 -23.78 11.49
C ASP A 417 0.75 -23.27 11.53
N LEU A 418 -0.24 -24.10 11.17
CA LEU A 418 -1.65 -23.73 11.04
C LEU A 418 -2.58 -24.67 11.82
N PRO A 419 -2.36 -24.82 13.14
CA PRO A 419 -3.04 -25.82 13.95
C PRO A 419 -4.55 -25.61 14.04
N GLY A 420 -5.04 -24.37 13.94
CA GLY A 420 -6.48 -24.09 13.86
C GLY A 420 -7.16 -24.61 12.59
N LEU A 421 -6.44 -24.66 11.46
CA LEU A 421 -6.95 -25.17 10.17
C LEU A 421 -6.65 -26.66 9.96
N PHE A 422 -5.59 -27.19 10.59
CA PHE A 422 -5.15 -28.58 10.48
C PHE A 422 -4.98 -29.24 11.85
N PRO A 423 -6.09 -29.53 12.57
CA PRO A 423 -6.06 -29.98 13.97
C PRO A 423 -5.43 -31.36 14.20
N SER A 424 -5.16 -32.15 13.14
CA SER A 424 -4.52 -33.47 13.27
C SER A 424 -3.00 -33.41 13.48
N ALA A 425 -2.38 -32.22 13.37
CA ALA A 425 -0.96 -32.06 13.68
C ALA A 425 -0.80 -31.92 15.20
N SER A 426 -0.22 -32.92 15.86
CA SER A 426 0.16 -32.79 17.27
C SER A 426 1.17 -31.66 17.41
N LEU A 427 0.81 -30.62 18.14
CA LEU A 427 1.71 -29.49 18.37
C LEU A 427 2.90 -29.90 19.24
N PRO A 428 4.12 -29.50 18.88
CA PRO A 428 5.28 -29.62 19.75
C PRO A 428 4.95 -29.05 21.15
N PRO A 429 5.42 -29.67 22.25
CA PRO A 429 5.15 -29.20 23.61
C PRO A 429 5.48 -27.73 23.86
N GLU A 430 6.52 -27.21 23.19
CA GLU A 430 6.97 -25.82 23.26
C GLU A 430 5.97 -24.82 22.67
N LEU A 431 5.07 -25.30 21.80
CA LEU A 431 4.03 -24.52 21.13
C LEU A 431 2.65 -24.75 21.75
N GLN A 432 2.53 -25.47 22.88
CA GLN A 432 1.25 -25.70 23.54
C GLN A 432 0.84 -24.57 24.50
N THR A 433 1.73 -23.62 24.78
CA THR A 433 1.44 -22.42 25.56
C THR A 433 1.20 -21.25 24.63
N ASP A 434 0.27 -20.36 25.00
CA ASP A 434 -0.03 -19.12 24.28
C ASP A 434 0.33 -17.91 25.16
N PRO A 435 1.61 -17.55 25.26
CA PRO A 435 2.05 -16.44 26.10
C PRO A 435 1.59 -15.07 25.56
N ASP A 436 1.25 -14.98 24.27
CA ASP A 436 0.95 -13.74 23.57
C ASP A 436 -0.54 -13.50 23.37
N GLY A 437 -1.40 -14.52 23.55
CA GLY A 437 -2.83 -14.45 23.24
C GLY A 437 -3.60 -13.35 23.96
N TRP A 438 -3.18 -12.97 25.16
CA TRP A 438 -3.79 -11.85 25.91
C TRP A 438 -3.67 -10.49 25.20
N GLN A 439 -2.75 -10.36 24.24
CA GLN A 439 -2.58 -9.15 23.43
C GLN A 439 -3.60 -9.06 22.28
N PHE A 440 -4.36 -10.13 22.03
CA PHE A 440 -5.28 -10.27 20.91
C PHE A 440 -6.68 -10.75 21.36
N LEU A 441 -7.13 -10.37 22.56
CA LEU A 441 -8.40 -10.85 23.14
C LEU A 441 -9.64 -10.56 22.29
N ASP A 442 -9.55 -9.57 21.41
CA ASP A 442 -10.63 -9.22 20.50
C ASP A 442 -10.71 -10.16 19.29
N PHE A 443 -9.68 -10.95 18.97
CA PHE A 443 -9.74 -11.90 17.86
C PHE A 443 -10.54 -13.16 18.22
#